data_AF-A0A653BNZ9-F1
#
_entry.id   AF-A0A653BNZ9-F1
#
_cell.length_a   1.000
_cell.length_b   1.000
_cell.length_c   1.000
_cell.angle_alpha   90.00
_cell.angle_beta   90.00
_cell.angle_gamma   90.00
#
_symmetry.space_group_name_H-M   'P 1'
#
loop_
_entity.id
_entity.type
_entity.pdbx_description
1 polymer ?
#
loop_
_entity_poly.entity_id
_entity_poly.type
_entity_poly.pdbx_seq_one_letter_code
_entity_poly.pdbx_strand_id
1 'polypeptide(L)'
;MGQQKNVSLANSLQYLQLQVQRMLSNMKESLTEPSVKIINDSLKALNDLTAAIIQPLIASMNSVIETIIVTIHLETDWAKLNIPPNKHYHSCSPYMKELNEFVTRAYNIYLAQFENKEVLTSKCGEICMRTIELFIRHSSLLRPLSQGGRIRLQSDYQHLENTLKLIYPQLADLAQPYRLLKSMATLITLSPEEIVSRQMKGSCIPDSTVLFTLFAFAGSDLASPHQNTSWSLPKLSAWLDEHKSEADRLDLIAGALQKYEQIVRQKESDKYDPVYPIMSQFLEHAVKQSA
;
A
#
# COMPACT_ATOMS: atom_id res chain seq x y z
N MET A 1 -5.25 28.27 11.80
CA MET A 1 -5.28 28.43 13.28
C MET A 1 -5.18 27.10 14.03
N GLY A 2 -6.07 26.12 13.81
CA GLY A 2 -6.04 24.84 14.55
C GLY A 2 -4.75 24.03 14.41
N GLN A 3 -4.29 23.75 13.18
CA GLN A 3 -3.07 22.95 12.95
C GLN A 3 -1.80 23.64 13.45
N GLN A 4 -1.68 24.95 13.27
CA GLN A 4 -0.54 25.72 13.81
C GLN A 4 -0.47 25.66 15.33
N LYS A 5 -1.63 25.65 16.01
CA LYS A 5 -1.69 25.46 17.47
C LYS A 5 -1.21 24.06 17.87
N ASN A 6 -1.62 23.03 17.14
CA ASN A 6 -1.18 21.65 17.38
C ASN A 6 0.34 21.50 17.21
N VAL A 7 0.91 22.08 16.15
CA VAL A 7 2.36 22.14 15.92
C VAL A 7 3.06 22.84 17.08
N SER A 8 2.59 24.03 17.48
CA SER A 8 3.18 24.79 18.59
C SER A 8 3.14 24.02 19.92
N LEU A 9 2.04 23.32 20.21
CA LEU A 9 1.92 22.47 21.40
C LEU A 9 2.91 21.30 21.35
N ALA A 10 2.95 20.55 20.24
CA ALA A 10 3.89 19.44 20.06
C ALA A 10 5.36 19.89 20.19
N ASN A 11 5.72 21.02 19.59
CA ASN A 11 7.09 21.56 19.69
C ASN A 11 7.40 22.04 21.12
N SER A 12 6.41 22.57 21.85
CA SER A 12 6.59 22.91 23.27
C SER A 12 6.85 21.67 24.13
N LEU A 13 6.15 20.56 23.86
CA LEU A 13 6.39 19.27 24.53
C LEU A 13 7.79 18.73 24.23
N GLN A 14 8.22 18.80 22.97
CA GLN A 14 9.58 18.42 22.57
C GLN A 14 10.64 19.28 23.27
N TYR A 15 10.42 20.59 23.32
CA TYR A 15 11.33 21.51 24.00
C TYR A 15 11.46 21.16 25.48
N LEU A 16 10.34 20.92 26.17
CA LEU A 16 10.34 20.48 27.57
C LEU A 16 11.15 19.20 27.76
N GLN A 17 10.91 18.18 26.93
CA GLN A 17 11.63 16.91 26.99
C GLN A 17 13.15 17.12 26.86
N LEU A 18 13.58 17.90 25.88
CA LEU A 18 14.99 18.22 25.65
C LEU A 18 15.62 18.98 26.83
N GLN A 19 14.91 19.95 27.42
CA GLN A 19 15.43 20.68 28.58
C GLN A 19 15.57 19.78 29.81
N VAL A 20 14.59 18.91 30.07
CA VAL A 20 14.66 17.97 31.20
C VAL A 20 15.80 16.98 30.97
N GLN A 21 15.97 16.42 29.77
CA GLN A 21 17.07 15.51 29.46
C GLN A 21 18.45 16.17 29.63
N ARG A 22 18.59 17.44 29.23
CA ARG A 22 19.81 18.23 29.46
C ARG A 22 20.08 18.44 30.94
N MET A 23 19.05 18.79 31.72
CA MET A 23 19.15 18.92 33.17
C MET A 23 19.62 17.61 33.82
N LEU A 24 19.01 16.48 33.46
CA LEU A 24 19.42 15.16 33.97
C LEU A 24 20.88 14.83 33.64
N SER A 25 21.33 15.16 32.44
CA SER A 25 22.72 14.95 32.00
C SER A 25 23.70 15.81 32.81
N ASN A 26 23.34 17.07 33.08
CA ASN A 26 24.18 17.99 33.85
C ASN A 26 24.22 17.65 35.35
N MET A 27 23.17 17.03 35.88
CA MET A 27 23.05 16.66 37.30
C MET A 27 23.41 15.19 37.58
N LYS A 28 24.10 14.52 36.66
CA LYS A 28 24.40 13.07 36.73
C LYS A 28 25.14 12.66 38.01
N GLU A 29 25.98 13.53 38.57
CA GLU A 29 26.70 13.28 39.82
C GLU A 29 25.83 13.50 41.08
N SER A 30 24.80 14.33 40.98
CA SER A 30 23.91 14.70 42.10
C SER A 30 22.64 13.85 42.18
N LEU A 31 22.28 13.16 41.09
CA LEU A 31 21.06 12.36 40.99
C LEU A 31 21.40 10.87 40.96
N THR A 32 20.62 10.08 41.70
CA THR A 32 20.73 8.62 41.65
C THR A 32 20.14 8.06 40.36
N GLU A 33 20.68 6.94 39.88
CA GLU A 33 20.23 6.27 38.67
C GLU A 33 18.72 5.90 38.68
N PRO A 34 18.12 5.42 39.79
CA PRO A 34 16.68 5.17 39.85
C PRO A 34 15.84 6.42 39.60
N SER A 35 16.24 7.58 40.15
CA SER A 35 15.53 8.85 39.96
C SER A 35 15.58 9.33 38.51
N VAL A 36 16.76 9.21 37.87
CA VAL A 36 16.93 9.52 36.44
C VAL A 36 16.04 8.63 35.58
N LYS A 37 15.96 7.33 35.91
CA LYS A 37 15.10 6.38 35.20
C LYS A 37 13.62 6.75 35.29
N ILE A 38 13.11 7.05 36.49
CA ILE A 38 11.70 7.46 36.71
C ILE A 38 11.34 8.69 35.86
N ILE A 39 12.23 9.69 35.81
CA ILE A 39 11.99 10.90 35.02
C ILE A 39 12.00 10.57 33.53
N ASN A 40 12.98 9.80 33.05
CA ASN A 40 13.03 9.39 31.64
C ASN A 40 11.82 8.55 31.21
N ASP A 41 11.34 7.65 32.06
CA ASP A 41 10.12 6.89 31.81
C ASP A 41 8.89 7.81 31.75
N SER A 42 8.82 8.84 32.60
CA SER A 42 7.75 9.84 32.55
C SER A 42 7.80 10.69 31.28
N LEU A 43 9.00 10.99 30.77
CA LEU A 43 9.17 11.76 29.53
C LEU A 43 8.69 11.02 28.28
N LYS A 44 8.62 9.68 28.30
CA LYS A 44 8.06 8.89 27.18
C LYS A 44 6.59 9.25 26.91
N ALA A 45 5.82 9.58 27.95
CA ALA A 45 4.43 10.02 27.80
C ALA A 45 4.30 11.31 26.95
N LEU A 46 5.34 12.14 26.86
CA LEU A 46 5.35 13.33 25.99
C LEU A 46 5.47 12.96 24.51
N ASN A 47 6.20 11.89 24.18
CA ASN A 47 6.25 11.35 22.82
C ASN A 47 4.88 10.80 22.42
N ASP A 48 4.21 10.07 23.31
CA ASP A 48 2.86 9.54 23.07
C ASP A 48 1.84 10.67 22.87
N LEU A 49 1.94 11.73 23.68
CA LEU A 49 1.09 12.91 23.53
C LEU A 49 1.36 13.63 22.20
N THR A 50 2.61 13.76 21.80
CA THR A 50 2.99 14.33 20.50
C THR A 50 2.44 13.48 19.35
N ALA A 51 2.55 12.16 19.44
CA ALA A 51 1.97 11.23 18.47
C ALA A 51 0.45 11.37 18.37
N ALA A 52 -0.24 11.52 19.51
CA ALA A 52 -1.68 11.74 19.57
C ALA A 52 -2.10 13.08 18.94
N ILE A 53 -1.29 14.15 19.10
CA ILE A 53 -1.53 15.45 18.45
C ILE A 53 -1.40 15.34 16.92
N ILE A 54 -0.42 14.56 16.45
CA ILE A 54 -0.16 14.37 15.01
C ILE A 54 -1.20 13.44 14.36
N GLN A 55 -1.74 12.46 15.11
CA GLN A 55 -2.57 11.39 14.56
C GLN A 55 -3.77 11.83 13.69
N PRO A 56 -4.57 12.86 14.06
CA PRO A 56 -5.69 13.30 13.23
C PRO A 56 -5.26 13.83 11.86
N LEU A 57 -4.08 14.46 11.79
CA LEU A 57 -3.50 14.92 10.52
C LEU A 57 -3.10 13.72 9.66
N ILE A 58 -2.47 12.70 10.25
CA ILE A 58 -2.09 11.46 9.55
C ILE A 58 -3.32 10.73 9.00
N ALA A 59 -4.37 10.61 9.81
CA ALA A 59 -5.64 10.01 9.39
C ALA A 59 -6.26 10.77 8.21
N SER A 60 -6.29 12.10 8.27
CA SER A 60 -6.77 12.95 7.18
C SER A 60 -5.92 12.79 5.91
N MET A 61 -4.60 12.74 6.04
CA MET A 61 -3.71 12.53 4.90
C MET A 61 -3.92 11.17 4.24
N ASN A 62 -4.00 10.10 5.03
CA ASN A 62 -4.26 8.75 4.51
C ASN A 62 -5.60 8.66 3.77
N SER A 63 -6.65 9.33 4.27
CA SER A 63 -7.95 9.38 3.59
C SER A 63 -7.88 10.06 2.22
N VAL A 64 -7.14 11.17 2.11
CA VAL A 64 -6.96 11.86 0.82
C VAL A 64 -6.06 11.06 -0.12
N ILE A 65 -4.98 10.44 0.39
CA ILE A 65 -4.12 9.53 -0.37
C ILE A 65 -4.94 8.39 -0.98
N GLU A 66 -5.82 7.76 -0.20
CA GLU A 66 -6.69 6.70 -0.68
C GLU A 66 -7.64 7.23 -1.77
N THR A 67 -8.25 8.40 -1.55
CA THR A 67 -9.12 9.04 -2.54
C THR A 67 -8.41 9.25 -3.87
N ILE A 68 -7.16 9.75 -3.84
CA ILE A 68 -6.36 9.96 -5.05
C ILE A 68 -6.00 8.61 -5.69
N ILE A 69 -5.52 7.63 -4.92
CA ILE A 69 -5.15 6.30 -5.44
C ILE A 69 -6.34 5.62 -6.12
N VAL A 70 -7.54 5.72 -5.57
CA VAL A 70 -8.77 5.14 -6.16
C VAL A 70 -9.04 5.68 -7.57
N THR A 71 -8.62 6.92 -7.88
CA THR A 71 -8.79 7.50 -9.23
C THR A 71 -7.97 6.78 -10.30
N ILE A 72 -7.03 5.89 -9.93
CA ILE A 72 -6.38 4.96 -10.86
C ILE A 72 -7.38 4.17 -11.72
N HIS A 73 -8.56 3.88 -11.16
CA HIS A 73 -9.64 3.15 -11.85
C HIS A 73 -10.41 4.01 -12.86
N LEU A 74 -10.21 5.33 -12.87
CA LEU A 74 -10.86 6.27 -13.80
C LEU A 74 -10.04 6.52 -15.07
N GLU A 75 -8.77 6.12 -15.07
CA GLU A 75 -7.88 6.22 -16.23
C GLU A 75 -8.38 5.28 -17.36
N THR A 76 -8.59 5.83 -18.55
CA THR A 76 -9.34 5.13 -19.63
C THR A 76 -8.47 4.36 -20.61
N ASP A 77 -7.15 4.55 -20.56
CA ASP A 77 -6.20 4.06 -21.55
C ASP A 77 -5.44 2.80 -21.11
N TRP A 78 -5.66 2.29 -19.89
CA TRP A 78 -5.06 1.03 -19.39
C TRP A 78 -5.16 -0.14 -20.38
N ALA A 79 -6.29 -0.24 -21.08
CA ALA A 79 -6.58 -1.31 -22.02
C ALA A 79 -6.09 -1.06 -23.46
N LYS A 80 -5.87 0.21 -23.81
CA LYS A 80 -5.59 0.65 -25.20
C LYS A 80 -4.13 1.02 -25.41
N LEU A 81 -3.39 1.25 -24.33
CA LEU A 81 -2.02 1.71 -24.39
C LEU A 81 -1.12 0.64 -25.01
N ASN A 82 -0.36 1.03 -26.03
CA ASN A 82 0.61 0.16 -26.69
C ASN A 82 2.00 0.77 -26.55
N ILE A 83 2.84 0.15 -25.73
CA ILE A 83 4.22 0.56 -25.50
C ILE A 83 5.09 -0.62 -25.94
N PRO A 84 6.07 -0.42 -26.83
CA PRO A 84 6.98 -1.48 -27.22
C PRO A 84 7.70 -2.08 -25.99
N PRO A 85 7.85 -3.42 -25.91
CA PRO A 85 8.38 -4.11 -24.72
C PRO A 85 9.81 -3.69 -24.31
N ASN A 86 10.57 -3.07 -25.22
CA ASN A 86 11.94 -2.59 -24.96
C ASN A 86 12.05 -1.08 -24.73
N LYS A 87 10.92 -0.37 -24.54
CA LYS A 87 10.93 1.06 -24.23
C LYS A 87 10.56 1.28 -22.77
N HIS A 88 11.38 2.04 -22.07
CA HIS A 88 11.02 2.59 -20.78
C HIS A 88 9.96 3.68 -20.96
N TYR A 89 8.85 3.52 -20.25
CA TYR A 89 7.84 4.56 -20.13
C TYR A 89 8.18 5.41 -18.92
N HIS A 90 8.43 6.70 -19.13
CA HIS A 90 8.81 7.62 -18.05
C HIS A 90 7.71 8.60 -17.66
N SER A 91 6.60 8.64 -18.40
CA SER A 91 5.51 9.56 -18.08
C SER A 91 4.79 9.08 -16.83
N CYS A 92 4.60 10.01 -15.90
CA CYS A 92 3.84 9.79 -14.68
C CYS A 92 2.34 9.92 -14.99
N SER A 93 1.53 8.97 -14.52
CA SER A 93 0.08 9.01 -14.65
C SER A 93 -0.53 10.25 -13.96
N PRO A 94 -1.65 10.81 -14.45
CA PRO A 94 -2.35 11.93 -13.81
C PRO A 94 -2.61 11.72 -12.32
N TYR A 95 -3.23 10.60 -11.92
CA TYR A 95 -3.47 10.32 -10.49
C TYR A 95 -2.17 10.25 -9.66
N MET A 96 -1.08 9.73 -10.26
CA MET A 96 0.21 9.59 -9.59
C MET A 96 0.93 10.95 -9.45
N LYS A 97 0.77 11.85 -10.42
CA LYS A 97 1.21 13.26 -10.30
C LYS A 97 0.47 13.96 -9.17
N GLU A 98 -0.85 13.83 -9.12
CA GLU A 98 -1.67 14.40 -8.05
C GLU A 98 -1.24 13.85 -6.67
N LEU A 99 -1.00 12.54 -6.58
CA LEU A 99 -0.50 11.92 -5.35
C LEU A 99 0.85 12.50 -4.93
N ASN A 100 1.80 12.63 -5.87
CA ASN A 100 3.10 13.23 -5.59
C ASN A 100 2.98 14.66 -5.07
N GLU A 101 2.19 15.50 -5.75
CA GLU A 101 1.97 16.88 -5.38
C GLU A 101 1.30 17.01 -4.00
N PHE A 102 0.29 16.17 -3.74
CA PHE A 102 -0.40 16.14 -2.46
C PHE A 102 0.54 15.76 -1.32
N VAL A 103 1.25 14.63 -1.44
CA VAL A 103 2.16 14.14 -0.39
C VAL A 103 3.26 15.16 -0.11
N THR A 104 3.88 15.71 -1.16
CA THR A 104 4.94 16.72 -1.04
C THR A 104 4.43 17.98 -0.35
N ARG A 105 3.27 18.49 -0.77
CA ARG A 105 2.67 19.70 -0.18
C ARG A 105 2.28 19.48 1.28
N ALA A 106 1.58 18.37 1.56
CA ALA A 106 1.11 18.05 2.91
C ALA A 106 2.28 17.88 3.88
N TYR A 107 3.36 17.23 3.44
CA TYR A 107 4.57 17.11 4.24
C TYR A 107 5.19 18.47 4.55
N ASN A 108 5.49 19.28 3.52
CA ASN A 108 6.19 20.55 3.71
C ASN A 108 5.40 21.58 4.53
N ILE A 109 4.08 21.66 4.31
CA ILE A 109 3.23 22.64 4.97
C ILE A 109 2.91 22.23 6.41
N TYR A 110 2.64 20.94 6.66
CA TYR A 110 2.11 20.51 7.95
C TYR A 110 3.10 19.66 8.76
N LEU A 111 3.67 18.62 8.17
CA LEU A 111 4.48 17.63 8.91
C LEU A 111 5.91 18.11 9.19
N ALA A 112 6.55 18.81 8.26
CA ALA A 112 7.92 19.30 8.40
C ALA A 112 8.09 20.29 9.57
N GLN A 113 6.99 20.89 10.03
CA GLN A 113 6.96 21.86 11.12
C GLN A 113 7.13 21.24 12.52
N PHE A 114 6.98 19.91 12.64
CA PHE A 114 7.19 19.21 13.91
C PHE A 114 8.68 18.98 14.19
N GLU A 115 9.10 19.31 15.42
CA GLU A 115 10.50 19.22 15.86
C GLU A 115 10.88 17.85 16.39
N ASN A 116 9.93 17.09 16.96
CA ASN A 116 10.17 15.72 17.40
C ASN A 116 10.35 14.80 16.18
N LYS A 117 11.61 14.64 15.74
CA LYS A 117 11.95 13.87 14.54
C LYS A 117 11.70 12.38 14.70
N GLU A 118 11.83 11.82 15.90
CA GLU A 118 11.54 10.41 16.17
C GLU A 118 10.07 10.08 15.92
N VAL A 119 9.16 10.82 16.57
CA VAL A 119 7.71 10.64 16.38
C VAL A 119 7.30 10.96 14.95
N LEU A 120 7.86 12.03 14.36
CA LEU A 120 7.57 12.41 12.98
C LEU A 120 7.98 11.32 11.98
N THR A 121 9.19 10.77 12.10
CA THR A 121 9.67 9.69 11.24
C THR A 121 8.81 8.44 11.39
N SER A 122 8.42 8.07 12.61
CA SER A 122 7.48 6.97 12.86
C SER A 122 6.14 7.18 12.12
N LYS A 123 5.55 8.38 12.24
CA LYS A 123 4.28 8.71 11.56
C LYS A 123 4.38 8.82 10.05
N CYS A 124 5.49 9.33 9.51
CA CYS A 124 5.75 9.26 8.06
C CYS A 124 5.87 7.80 7.59
N GLY A 125 6.50 6.93 8.38
CA GLY A 125 6.55 5.49 8.11
C GLY A 125 5.15 4.87 8.00
N GLU A 126 4.24 5.20 8.92
CA GLU A 126 2.83 4.77 8.86
C GLU A 126 2.14 5.20 7.55
N ILE A 127 2.33 6.46 7.12
CA ILE A 127 1.82 6.95 5.83
C ILE A 127 2.38 6.14 4.68
N CYS A 128 3.70 5.92 4.64
CA CYS A 128 4.34 5.16 3.57
C CYS A 128 3.82 3.73 3.49
N MET A 129 3.71 3.03 4.62
CA MET A 129 3.19 1.67 4.67
C MET A 129 1.75 1.59 4.15
N ARG A 130 0.88 2.49 4.60
CA ARG A 130 -0.52 2.53 4.14
C ARG A 130 -0.64 2.88 2.65
N THR A 131 0.17 3.82 2.17
CA THR A 131 0.18 4.22 0.76
C THR A 131 0.60 3.05 -0.13
N ILE A 132 1.64 2.31 0.26
CA ILE A 132 2.10 1.11 -0.45
C ILE A 132 1.00 0.04 -0.48
N GLU A 133 0.37 -0.25 0.67
CA GLU A 133 -0.72 -1.23 0.76
C GLU A 133 -1.88 -0.89 -0.20
N LEU A 134 -2.35 0.36 -0.15
CA LEU A 134 -3.45 0.85 -0.99
C LEU A 134 -3.09 0.81 -2.48
N PHE A 135 -1.88 1.25 -2.83
CA PHE A 135 -1.45 1.26 -4.23
C PHE A 135 -1.36 -0.15 -4.81
N ILE A 136 -0.78 -1.09 -4.07
CA ILE A 136 -0.69 -2.50 -4.48
C ILE A 136 -2.08 -3.11 -4.62
N ARG A 137 -2.96 -2.87 -3.64
CA ARG A 137 -4.35 -3.31 -3.69
C ARG A 137 -5.06 -2.79 -4.94
N HIS A 138 -5.11 -1.48 -5.14
CA HIS A 138 -5.87 -0.92 -6.26
C HIS A 138 -5.27 -1.24 -7.62
N SER A 139 -3.94 -1.34 -7.73
CA SER A 139 -3.28 -1.75 -8.96
C SER A 139 -3.51 -3.23 -9.29
N SER A 140 -3.58 -4.12 -8.29
CA SER A 140 -3.93 -5.54 -8.49
C SER A 140 -5.37 -5.76 -8.95
N LEU A 141 -6.25 -4.79 -8.74
CA LEU A 141 -7.67 -4.85 -9.13
C LEU A 141 -7.94 -4.23 -10.50
N LEU A 142 -6.92 -3.68 -11.18
CA LEU A 142 -7.08 -3.06 -12.50
C LEU A 142 -7.39 -4.11 -13.56
N ARG A 143 -8.48 -3.90 -14.30
CA ARG A 143 -8.80 -4.65 -15.50
C ARG A 143 -9.75 -3.87 -16.41
N PRO A 144 -9.71 -4.08 -17.73
CA PRO A 144 -8.69 -4.83 -18.46
C PRO A 144 -7.36 -4.06 -18.52
N LEU A 145 -6.23 -4.78 -18.54
CA LEU A 145 -4.89 -4.17 -18.53
C LEU A 145 -4.02 -4.70 -19.67
N SER A 146 -3.68 -3.83 -20.62
CA SER A 146 -2.83 -4.19 -21.77
C SER A 146 -1.37 -4.33 -21.37
N GLN A 147 -0.52 -4.86 -22.27
CA GLN A 147 0.93 -4.89 -22.05
C GLN A 147 1.51 -3.48 -21.85
N GLY A 148 1.07 -2.50 -22.65
CA GLY A 148 1.47 -1.10 -22.46
C GLY A 148 0.96 -0.53 -21.13
N GLY A 149 -0.28 -0.86 -20.73
CA GLY A 149 -0.82 -0.48 -19.42
C GLY A 149 0.03 -1.01 -18.26
N ARG A 150 0.50 -2.26 -18.35
CA ARG A 150 1.41 -2.86 -17.34
C ARG A 150 2.76 -2.16 -17.27
N ILE A 151 3.36 -1.80 -18.41
CA ILE A 151 4.61 -1.03 -18.47
C ILE A 151 4.43 0.37 -17.88
N ARG A 152 3.32 1.05 -18.18
CA ARG A 152 2.97 2.34 -17.56
C ARG A 152 2.81 2.19 -16.05
N LEU A 153 2.09 1.18 -15.59
CA LEU A 153 1.89 0.92 -14.17
C LEU A 153 3.22 0.65 -13.46
N GLN A 154 4.15 -0.10 -14.06
CA GLN A 154 5.51 -0.25 -13.52
C GLN A 154 6.24 1.10 -13.37
N SER A 155 6.05 2.05 -14.29
CA SER A 155 6.56 3.42 -14.13
C SER A 155 5.94 4.11 -12.92
N ASP A 156 4.64 3.98 -12.72
CA ASP A 156 3.95 4.54 -11.56
C ASP A 156 4.45 3.95 -10.24
N TYR A 157 4.83 2.67 -10.18
CA TYR A 157 5.53 2.08 -9.02
C TYR A 157 6.85 2.80 -8.70
N GLN A 158 7.61 3.21 -9.72
CA GLN A 158 8.87 3.96 -9.54
C GLN A 158 8.60 5.40 -9.08
N HIS A 159 7.58 6.06 -9.64
CA HIS A 159 7.15 7.39 -9.22
C HIS A 159 6.65 7.40 -7.78
N LEU A 160 5.90 6.37 -7.37
CA LEU A 160 5.47 6.21 -5.99
C LEU A 160 6.67 6.05 -5.06
N GLU A 161 7.61 5.16 -5.39
CA GLU A 161 8.83 4.96 -4.59
C GLU A 161 9.59 6.29 -4.38
N ASN A 162 9.75 7.08 -5.44
CA ASN A 162 10.41 8.39 -5.37
C ASN A 162 9.63 9.39 -4.51
N THR A 163 8.30 9.39 -4.61
CA THR A 163 7.42 10.22 -3.80
C THR A 163 7.56 9.90 -2.31
N LEU A 164 7.55 8.62 -1.95
CA LEU A 164 7.65 8.19 -0.56
C LEU A 164 9.02 8.48 0.05
N LYS A 165 10.11 8.42 -0.75
CA LYS A 165 11.46 8.81 -0.29
C LYS A 165 11.56 10.27 0.13
N LEU A 166 10.67 11.16 -0.33
CA LEU A 166 10.65 12.56 0.10
C LEU A 166 10.27 12.72 1.58
N ILE A 167 9.36 11.87 2.07
CA ILE A 167 8.86 11.94 3.46
C ILE A 167 9.50 10.90 4.37
N TYR A 168 10.04 9.83 3.79
CA TYR A 168 10.73 8.75 4.50
C TYR A 168 11.92 8.25 3.67
N PRO A 169 13.10 8.90 3.77
CA PRO A 169 14.23 8.62 2.88
C PRO A 169 14.74 7.18 2.93
N GLN A 170 14.68 6.54 4.09
CA GLN A 170 15.18 5.18 4.32
C GLN A 170 14.06 4.13 4.15
N LEU A 171 13.38 4.09 3.00
CA LEU A 171 12.28 3.13 2.75
C LEU A 171 12.65 1.66 3.02
N ALA A 172 13.94 1.31 2.96
CA ALA A 172 14.42 -0.02 3.32
C ALA A 172 14.07 -0.42 4.77
N ASP A 173 13.99 0.54 5.69
CA ASP A 173 13.67 0.33 7.10
C ASP A 173 12.22 -0.14 7.30
N LEU A 174 11.33 0.11 6.32
CA LEU A 174 9.98 -0.43 6.35
C LEU A 174 9.97 -1.96 6.17
N ALA A 175 11.05 -2.56 5.68
CA ALA A 175 11.20 -4.00 5.46
C ALA A 175 10.14 -4.58 4.49
N GLN A 176 9.14 -5.30 5.01
CA GLN A 176 8.21 -6.09 4.19
C GLN A 176 7.39 -5.25 3.19
N PRO A 177 6.76 -4.12 3.56
CA PRO A 177 6.00 -3.29 2.62
C PRO A 177 6.87 -2.79 1.47
N TYR A 178 8.11 -2.37 1.76
CA TYR A 178 9.01 -1.93 0.70
C TYR A 178 9.45 -3.08 -0.22
N ARG A 179 9.77 -4.26 0.32
CA ARG A 179 10.02 -5.45 -0.52
C ARG A 179 8.83 -5.78 -1.40
N LEU A 180 7.62 -5.71 -0.85
CA LEU A 180 6.37 -5.96 -1.57
C LEU A 180 6.20 -4.99 -2.74
N LEU A 181 6.45 -3.69 -2.53
CA LEU A 181 6.43 -2.67 -3.59
C LEU A 181 7.38 -3.03 -4.74
N LYS A 182 8.63 -3.42 -4.43
CA LYS A 182 9.62 -3.80 -5.45
C LYS A 182 9.24 -5.08 -6.18
N SER A 183 8.73 -6.08 -5.47
CA SER A 183 8.27 -7.34 -6.07
C SER A 183 7.08 -7.12 -6.99
N MET A 184 6.08 -6.33 -6.59
CA MET A 184 4.93 -6.00 -7.43
C MET A 184 5.32 -5.22 -8.69
N ALA A 185 6.22 -4.23 -8.57
CA ALA A 185 6.70 -3.46 -9.71
C ALA A 185 7.35 -4.34 -10.80
N THR A 186 7.98 -5.44 -10.41
CA THR A 186 8.54 -6.41 -11.38
C THR A 186 7.53 -7.45 -11.83
N LEU A 187 6.61 -7.89 -10.96
CA LEU A 187 5.62 -8.91 -11.28
C LEU A 187 4.60 -8.41 -12.31
N ILE A 188 4.18 -7.15 -12.22
CA ILE A 188 3.09 -6.60 -13.03
C ILE A 188 3.36 -6.62 -14.54
N THR A 189 4.62 -6.70 -14.98
CA THR A 189 4.97 -6.71 -16.42
C THR A 189 5.00 -8.10 -17.04
N LEU A 190 4.95 -9.15 -16.23
CA LEU A 190 5.10 -10.55 -16.65
C LEU A 190 3.81 -11.12 -17.28
N SER A 191 3.94 -12.26 -17.97
CA SER A 191 2.79 -13.07 -18.41
C SER A 191 2.16 -13.83 -17.23
N PRO A 192 0.91 -14.31 -17.34
CA PRO A 192 0.28 -15.12 -16.30
C PRO A 192 1.11 -16.33 -15.84
N GLU A 193 1.73 -17.03 -16.78
CA GLU A 193 2.57 -18.21 -16.50
C GLU A 193 3.86 -17.81 -15.77
N GLU A 194 4.49 -16.71 -16.19
CA GLU A 194 5.68 -16.17 -15.55
C GLU A 194 5.39 -15.64 -14.14
N ILE A 195 4.23 -15.00 -13.94
CA ILE A 195 3.73 -14.54 -12.64
C ILE A 195 3.65 -15.72 -11.67
N VAL A 196 2.94 -16.79 -12.04
CA VAL A 196 2.79 -17.98 -11.19
C VAL A 196 4.13 -18.67 -10.97
N SER A 197 4.91 -18.87 -12.03
CA SER A 197 6.25 -19.49 -11.92
C SER A 197 7.15 -18.73 -10.95
N ARG A 198 7.12 -17.39 -10.96
CA ARG A 198 7.88 -16.56 -10.03
C ARG A 198 7.36 -16.66 -8.61
N GLN A 199 6.03 -16.66 -8.43
CA GLN A 199 5.41 -16.80 -7.12
C GLN A 199 5.78 -18.12 -6.45
N MET A 200 5.71 -19.22 -7.20
CA MET A 200 6.08 -20.57 -6.75
C MET A 200 7.55 -20.72 -6.35
N LYS A 201 8.44 -19.85 -6.86
CA LYS A 201 9.88 -19.84 -6.51
C LYS A 201 10.21 -19.10 -5.21
N GLY A 202 9.20 -18.56 -4.52
CA GLY A 202 9.38 -17.86 -3.24
C GLY A 202 9.39 -16.34 -3.39
N SER A 203 8.21 -15.78 -3.63
CA SER A 203 7.96 -14.33 -3.66
C SER A 203 7.42 -13.85 -2.30
N CYS A 204 7.58 -12.55 -2.00
CA CYS A 204 7.02 -11.95 -0.78
C CYS A 204 5.58 -11.42 -0.94
N ILE A 205 4.98 -11.62 -2.11
CA ILE A 205 3.64 -11.16 -2.44
C ILE A 205 2.62 -12.18 -1.92
N PRO A 206 1.52 -11.76 -1.26
CA PRO A 206 0.46 -12.69 -0.88
C PRO A 206 -0.19 -13.35 -2.09
N ASP A 207 -0.52 -14.63 -2.00
CA ASP A 207 -1.09 -15.40 -3.11
C ASP A 207 -2.42 -14.83 -3.59
N SER A 208 -3.24 -14.33 -2.66
CA SER A 208 -4.48 -13.63 -2.99
C SER A 208 -4.24 -12.39 -3.87
N THR A 209 -3.16 -11.65 -3.64
CA THR A 209 -2.81 -10.44 -4.41
C THR A 209 -2.33 -10.80 -5.81
N VAL A 210 -1.60 -11.91 -5.95
CA VAL A 210 -1.22 -12.48 -7.25
C VAL A 210 -2.46 -12.89 -8.05
N LEU A 211 -3.39 -13.60 -7.41
CA LEU A 211 -4.65 -14.00 -8.04
C LEU A 211 -5.52 -12.80 -8.45
N PHE A 212 -5.62 -11.76 -7.62
CA PHE A 212 -6.30 -10.51 -8.01
C PHE A 212 -5.67 -9.92 -9.27
N THR A 213 -4.33 -9.87 -9.33
CA THR A 213 -3.60 -9.35 -10.49
C THR A 213 -3.87 -10.16 -11.77
N LEU A 214 -4.07 -11.49 -11.66
CA LEU A 214 -4.35 -12.34 -12.81
C LEU A 214 -5.71 -12.06 -13.47
N PHE A 215 -6.69 -11.49 -12.75
CA PHE A 215 -7.95 -11.03 -13.35
C PHE A 215 -7.77 -9.91 -14.38
N ALA A 216 -6.62 -9.22 -14.38
CA ALA A 216 -6.30 -8.22 -15.40
C ALA A 216 -6.18 -8.81 -16.82
N PHE A 217 -5.91 -10.11 -16.92
CA PHE A 217 -5.79 -10.88 -18.17
C PHE A 217 -7.10 -11.57 -18.58
N ALA A 218 -8.09 -11.60 -17.68
CA ALA A 218 -9.35 -12.29 -17.89
C ALA A 218 -10.32 -11.46 -18.77
N GLY A 219 -11.00 -12.14 -19.69
CA GLY A 219 -12.13 -11.63 -20.45
C GLY A 219 -13.35 -11.32 -19.56
N SER A 220 -14.37 -10.69 -20.15
CA SER A 220 -15.54 -10.18 -19.41
C SER A 220 -16.38 -11.26 -18.72
N ASP A 221 -16.41 -12.48 -19.27
CA ASP A 221 -17.16 -13.59 -18.68
C ASP A 221 -16.56 -14.06 -17.35
N LEU A 222 -15.23 -14.05 -17.21
CA LEU A 222 -14.53 -14.33 -15.96
C LEU A 222 -14.50 -13.05 -15.11
N ALA A 223 -15.61 -12.80 -14.43
CA ALA A 223 -15.80 -11.62 -13.59
C ALA A 223 -14.94 -11.66 -12.31
N SER A 224 -14.50 -10.49 -11.85
CA SER A 224 -13.71 -10.34 -10.63
C SER A 224 -14.55 -10.65 -9.39
N PRO A 225 -13.93 -10.96 -8.24
CA PRO A 225 -14.70 -11.36 -7.06
C PRO A 225 -15.74 -10.32 -6.61
N HIS A 226 -15.39 -9.02 -6.62
CA HIS A 226 -16.35 -7.96 -6.28
C HIS A 226 -17.54 -7.88 -7.24
N GLN A 227 -17.35 -8.19 -8.53
CA GLN A 227 -18.44 -8.17 -9.51
C GLN A 227 -19.41 -9.32 -9.24
N ASN A 228 -18.89 -10.48 -8.82
CA ASN A 228 -19.69 -11.65 -8.49
C ASN A 228 -20.56 -11.47 -7.25
N THR A 229 -20.09 -10.70 -6.27
CA THR A 229 -20.82 -10.34 -5.06
C THR A 229 -21.56 -9.00 -5.16
N SER A 230 -21.55 -8.36 -6.34
CA SER A 230 -22.12 -7.03 -6.59
C SER A 230 -21.60 -5.94 -5.64
N TRP A 231 -20.34 -6.05 -5.23
CA TRP A 231 -19.66 -5.05 -4.42
C TRP A 231 -19.04 -3.97 -5.30
N SER A 232 -19.08 -2.73 -4.80
CA SER A 232 -18.27 -1.64 -5.36
C SER A 232 -16.79 -1.85 -5.01
N LEU A 233 -15.89 -1.23 -5.76
CA LEU A 233 -14.45 -1.24 -5.45
C LEU A 233 -14.15 -0.71 -4.03
N PRO A 234 -14.77 0.39 -3.55
CA PRO A 234 -14.61 0.81 -2.15
C PRO A 234 -15.04 -0.25 -1.14
N LYS A 235 -16.14 -0.97 -1.40
CA LYS A 235 -16.60 -2.05 -0.51
C LYS A 235 -15.62 -3.22 -0.48
N LEU A 236 -15.06 -3.61 -1.63
CA LEU A 236 -14.00 -4.61 -1.67
C LEU A 236 -12.74 -4.14 -0.93
N SER A 237 -12.33 -2.87 -1.09
CA SER A 237 -11.17 -2.32 -0.39
C SER A 237 -11.35 -2.38 1.13
N ALA A 238 -12.50 -1.95 1.63
CA ALA A 238 -12.85 -2.04 3.06
C ALA A 238 -12.87 -3.49 3.55
N TRP A 239 -13.46 -4.40 2.78
CA TRP A 239 -13.47 -5.82 3.11
C TRP A 239 -12.06 -6.41 3.22
N LEU A 240 -11.13 -6.04 2.31
CA LEU A 240 -9.72 -6.46 2.36
C LEU A 240 -8.95 -5.86 3.54
N ASP A 241 -9.41 -4.72 4.10
CA ASP A 241 -8.89 -4.17 5.34
C ASP A 241 -9.35 -4.94 6.56
N GLU A 242 -10.61 -5.37 6.59
CA GLU A 242 -11.19 -6.16 7.69
C GLU A 242 -10.72 -7.62 7.68
N HIS A 243 -10.44 -8.19 6.50
CA HIS A 243 -10.08 -9.60 6.33
C HIS A 243 -8.60 -9.71 5.91
N LYS A 244 -7.71 -9.79 6.92
CA LYS A 244 -6.25 -9.94 6.71
C LYS A 244 -5.81 -11.39 6.51
N SER A 245 -6.67 -12.37 6.79
CA SER A 245 -6.42 -13.80 6.56
C SER A 245 -6.30 -14.08 5.05
N GLU A 246 -5.25 -14.81 4.64
CA GLU A 246 -5.15 -15.24 3.24
C GLU A 246 -6.24 -16.27 2.90
N ALA A 247 -6.64 -17.15 3.83
CA ALA A 247 -7.70 -18.13 3.60
C ALA A 247 -9.02 -17.45 3.17
N ASP A 248 -9.47 -16.44 3.92
CA ASP A 248 -10.72 -15.70 3.62
C ASP A 248 -10.67 -15.06 2.22
N ARG A 249 -9.50 -14.50 1.86
CA ARG A 249 -9.29 -13.84 0.56
C ARG A 249 -9.27 -14.85 -0.58
N LEU A 250 -8.62 -16.00 -0.37
CA LEU A 250 -8.58 -17.10 -1.32
C LEU A 250 -9.98 -17.70 -1.53
N ASP A 251 -10.79 -17.83 -0.48
CA ASP A 251 -12.18 -18.29 -0.57
C ASP A 251 -13.05 -17.34 -1.40
N LEU A 252 -12.88 -16.03 -1.22
CA LEU A 252 -13.56 -15.03 -2.05
C LEU A 252 -13.20 -15.18 -3.54
N ILE A 253 -11.92 -15.46 -3.84
CA ILE A 253 -11.45 -15.70 -5.21
C ILE A 253 -11.96 -17.05 -5.74
N ALA A 254 -11.96 -18.10 -4.92
CA ALA A 254 -12.47 -19.42 -5.27
C ALA A 254 -13.93 -19.36 -5.72
N GLY A 255 -14.77 -18.63 -4.98
CA GLY A 255 -16.16 -18.41 -5.36
C GLY A 255 -16.31 -17.73 -6.73
N ALA A 256 -15.38 -16.84 -7.10
CA ALA A 256 -15.40 -16.21 -8.41
C ALA A 256 -15.04 -17.18 -9.55
N LEU A 257 -14.02 -18.01 -9.35
CA LEU A 257 -13.62 -19.03 -10.33
C LEU A 257 -14.69 -20.12 -10.50
N GLN A 258 -15.31 -20.57 -9.41
CA GLN A 258 -16.40 -21.55 -9.44
C GLN A 258 -17.62 -21.02 -10.20
N LYS A 259 -18.00 -19.76 -9.98
CA LYS A 259 -19.12 -19.15 -10.71
C LYS A 259 -18.84 -19.04 -12.21
N TYR A 260 -17.60 -18.71 -12.59
CA TYR A 260 -17.21 -18.71 -14.00
C TYR A 260 -17.30 -20.11 -14.62
N GLU A 261 -16.83 -21.14 -13.92
CA GLU A 261 -16.95 -22.52 -14.38
C GLU A 261 -18.40 -22.92 -14.64
N GLN A 262 -19.32 -22.54 -13.76
CA GLN A 262 -20.75 -22.78 -13.93
C GLN A 262 -21.31 -22.05 -15.16
N ILE A 263 -20.89 -20.81 -15.42
CA ILE A 263 -21.30 -20.05 -16.62
C ILE A 263 -20.83 -20.76 -17.89
N VAL A 264 -19.57 -21.22 -17.94
CA VAL A 264 -19.01 -21.93 -19.10
C VAL A 264 -19.77 -23.24 -19.35
N ARG A 265 -20.07 -24.01 -18.29
CA ARG A 265 -20.88 -25.23 -18.37
C ARG A 265 -22.30 -24.96 -18.87
N GLN A 266 -22.95 -23.89 -18.39
CA GLN A 266 -24.29 -23.49 -18.84
C GLN A 266 -24.34 -23.05 -20.30
N LYS A 267 -23.25 -22.48 -20.81
CA LYS A 267 -23.12 -22.10 -22.23
C LYS A 267 -22.81 -23.28 -23.15
N GLU A 268 -22.69 -24.51 -22.61
CA GLU A 268 -22.24 -25.71 -23.34
C GLU A 268 -20.95 -25.45 -24.13
N SER A 269 -20.07 -24.61 -23.59
CA SER A 269 -18.81 -24.22 -24.22
C SER A 269 -17.66 -24.96 -23.57
N ASP A 270 -16.82 -25.62 -24.37
CA ASP A 270 -15.58 -26.23 -23.89
C ASP A 270 -14.40 -25.23 -23.88
N LYS A 271 -14.63 -23.98 -24.27
CA LYS A 271 -13.62 -22.93 -24.35
C LYS A 271 -13.61 -22.09 -23.08
N TYR A 272 -12.65 -22.38 -22.21
CA TYR A 272 -12.30 -21.54 -21.06
C TYR A 272 -11.44 -20.35 -21.48
N ASP A 273 -11.51 -19.28 -20.70
CA ASP A 273 -10.58 -18.16 -20.77
C ASP A 273 -9.14 -18.68 -20.55
N PRO A 274 -8.15 -18.27 -21.36
CA PRO A 274 -6.78 -18.77 -21.24
C PRO A 274 -6.17 -18.63 -19.84
N VAL A 275 -6.55 -17.61 -19.06
CA VAL A 275 -6.01 -17.40 -17.72
C VAL A 275 -6.66 -18.29 -16.66
N TYR A 276 -7.86 -18.82 -16.92
CA TYR A 276 -8.64 -19.57 -15.93
C TYR A 276 -7.95 -20.85 -15.42
N PRO A 277 -7.39 -21.73 -16.28
CA PRO A 277 -6.67 -22.92 -15.80
C PRO A 277 -5.45 -22.57 -14.95
N ILE A 278 -4.73 -21.49 -15.31
CA ILE A 278 -3.56 -21.01 -14.58
C ILE A 278 -3.96 -20.55 -13.17
N MET A 279 -5.03 -19.75 -13.08
CA MET A 279 -5.56 -19.27 -11.79
C MET A 279 -6.07 -20.43 -10.92
N SER A 280 -6.76 -21.40 -11.51
CA SER A 280 -7.35 -22.52 -10.77
C SER A 280 -6.26 -23.43 -10.17
N GLN A 281 -5.25 -23.80 -10.96
CA GLN A 281 -4.11 -24.58 -10.48
C GLN A 281 -3.32 -23.84 -9.40
N PHE A 282 -3.11 -22.54 -9.58
CA PHE A 282 -2.40 -21.73 -8.59
C PHE A 282 -3.21 -21.56 -7.30
N LEU A 283 -4.53 -21.37 -7.39
CA LEU A 283 -5.42 -21.30 -6.23
C LEU A 283 -5.40 -22.59 -5.42
N GLU A 284 -5.46 -23.77 -6.07
CA GLU A 284 -5.37 -25.05 -5.38
C GLU A 284 -4.08 -25.20 -4.57
N HIS A 285 -2.97 -24.71 -5.14
CA HIS A 285 -1.69 -24.70 -4.43
C HIS A 285 -1.71 -23.71 -3.24
N ALA A 286 -2.19 -22.48 -3.46
CA ALA A 286 -2.26 -21.44 -2.43
C ALA A 286 -3.13 -21.86 -1.22
N VAL A 287 -4.28 -22.50 -1.49
CA VAL A 287 -5.18 -23.02 -0.44
C VAL A 287 -4.48 -24.11 0.37
N LYS A 288 -3.72 -25.01 -0.26
CA LYS A 288 -2.95 -26.05 0.45
C LYS A 288 -1.84 -25.50 1.34
N GLN A 289 -1.27 -24.34 0.99
CA GLN A 289 -0.26 -23.68 1.81
C GLN A 289 -0.86 -22.84 2.96
N SER A 290 -2.12 -22.41 2.81
CA SER A 290 -2.83 -21.58 3.78
C SER A 290 -3.65 -22.38 4.80
N ALA A 291 -3.78 -23.70 4.59
CA ALA A 291 -4.44 -24.66 5.49
C ALA A 291 -3.45 -25.22 6.53
#